data_AF-A0AAV4EHI1-F1
#
_entry.id   AF-A0AAV4EHI1-F1
#
_cell.length_a   1.000
_cell.length_b   1.000
_cell.length_c   1.000
_cell.angle_alpha   90.00
_cell.angle_beta   90.00
_cell.angle_gamma   90.00
#
_symmetry.space_group_name_H-M   'P 1'
#
loop_
_entity.id
_entity.type
_entity.pdbx_description
1 polymer ?
#
loop_
_entity_poly.entity_id
_entity_poly.type
_entity_poly.pdbx_seq_one_letter_code
_entity_poly.pdbx_strand_id
1 'polypeptide(L)'
;MQNKAAKLVTRAKARDHVQPILRELHWLIVKERICFNIAITVFKCLNGVGPQYLSELLNSYVPNRSLRSMNENLLVIPTTNLKLGERAFSVGGPMIWNSLESHVRKSPTMAAFKKSLKTELFKRSLNH
;
A
#
# COMPACT_ATOMS: atom_id res chain seq x y z
N MET A 1 -8.51 13.90 -12.52
CA MET A 1 -7.34 14.74 -12.86
C MET A 1 -6.19 13.94 -13.50
N GLN A 2 -5.70 12.84 -12.89
CA GLN A 2 -4.54 12.08 -13.40
C GLN A 2 -4.62 11.67 -14.89
N ASN A 3 -5.72 11.04 -15.31
CA ASN A 3 -5.84 10.53 -16.69
C ASN A 3 -5.78 11.65 -17.74
N LYS A 4 -6.40 12.81 -17.45
CA LYS A 4 -6.36 13.97 -18.35
C LYS A 4 -4.95 14.55 -18.42
N ALA A 5 -4.27 14.68 -17.28
CA ALA A 5 -2.88 15.15 -17.24
C ALA A 5 -1.92 14.21 -17.99
N ALA A 6 -2.06 12.89 -17.81
CA ALA A 6 -1.25 11.90 -18.49
C ALA A 6 -1.40 11.99 -20.01
N LYS A 7 -2.63 12.15 -20.49
CA LYS A 7 -2.94 12.33 -21.91
C LYS A 7 -2.44 13.67 -22.47
N LEU A 8 -2.53 14.74 -21.69
CA LEU A 8 -2.04 16.06 -22.08
C LEU A 8 -0.53 16.03 -22.31
N VAL A 9 0.23 15.43 -21.39
CA VAL A 9 1.70 15.33 -21.46
C VAL A 9 2.14 14.47 -22.65
N THR A 10 1.45 13.37 -22.90
CA THR A 10 1.76 12.44 -24.01
C THR A 10 1.09 12.81 -25.34
N ARG A 11 0.31 13.91 -25.37
CA ARG A 11 -0.51 14.33 -26.52
C ARG A 11 -1.43 13.23 -27.06
N ALA A 12 -1.86 12.32 -26.18
CA ALA A 12 -2.77 11.23 -26.53
C ALA A 12 -4.21 11.73 -26.72
N LYS A 13 -5.00 11.02 -27.53
CA LYS A 13 -6.39 11.37 -27.80
C LYS A 13 -7.27 11.15 -26.57
N ALA A 14 -8.39 11.86 -26.52
CA ALA A 14 -9.33 11.78 -25.40
C ALA A 14 -9.88 10.36 -25.16
N ARG A 15 -9.97 9.52 -26.20
CA ARG A 15 -10.47 8.14 -26.14
C ARG A 15 -9.40 7.07 -25.92
N ASP A 16 -8.12 7.43 -25.98
CA ASP A 16 -7.03 6.45 -25.85
C ASP A 16 -7.03 5.78 -24.47
N HIS A 17 -6.61 4.52 -24.42
CA HIS A 17 -6.54 3.80 -23.15
C HIS A 17 -5.45 4.42 -22.25
N VAL A 18 -5.79 4.75 -21.00
CA VAL A 18 -4.88 5.50 -20.12
C VAL A 18 -3.79 4.62 -19.50
N GLN A 19 -4.02 3.32 -19.35
CA GLN A 19 -3.09 2.41 -18.68
C GLN A 19 -1.71 2.30 -19.36
N PRO A 20 -1.59 2.16 -20.71
CA PRO A 20 -0.29 2.18 -21.37
C PRO A 20 0.43 3.53 -21.21
N ILE A 21 -0.32 4.64 -21.23
CA ILE A 21 0.22 6.00 -21.00
C ILE A 21 0.79 6.13 -19.59
N LEU A 22 0.07 5.64 -18.58
CA LEU A 22 0.55 5.66 -17.20
C LEU A 22 1.79 4.79 -16.99
N ARG A 23 1.89 3.67 -17.72
CA ARG A 23 3.06 2.80 -17.73
C ARG A 23 4.28 3.49 -18.33
N GLU A 24 4.12 4.15 -19.47
CA GLU A 24 5.18 4.94 -20.13
C GLU A 24 5.69 6.05 -19.20
N LEU A 25 4.77 6.76 -18.54
CA LEU A 25 5.10 7.83 -17.59
C LEU A 25 5.64 7.34 -16.24
N HIS A 26 5.68 6.02 -15.98
CA HIS A 26 6.00 5.46 -14.66
C HIS A 26 5.10 6.00 -13.53
N TRP A 27 3.85 6.31 -13.85
CA TRP A 27 2.87 6.84 -12.91
C TRP A 27 2.01 5.71 -12.33
N LEU A 28 2.01 5.58 -10.99
CA LEU A 28 1.08 4.66 -10.32
C LEU A 28 -0.38 5.02 -10.64
N ILE A 29 -1.20 4.02 -10.93
CA ILE A 29 -2.65 4.19 -11.07
C ILE A 29 -3.26 4.63 -9.74
N VAL A 30 -4.42 5.29 -9.77
CA VAL A 30 -5.05 5.90 -8.57
C VAL A 30 -5.22 4.88 -7.44
N LYS A 31 -5.67 3.66 -7.76
CA LYS A 31 -5.85 2.58 -6.79
C LYS A 31 -4.55 2.29 -6.02
N GLU A 32 -3.44 2.13 -6.73
CA GLU A 32 -2.14 1.85 -6.13
C GLU A 32 -1.58 3.05 -5.36
N ARG A 33 -1.92 4.29 -5.74
CA ARG A 33 -1.55 5.47 -4.93
C ARG A 33 -2.26 5.49 -3.58
N ILE A 34 -3.51 5.05 -3.52
CA ILE A 34 -4.25 4.91 -2.25
C ILE A 34 -3.54 3.88 -1.38
N CYS A 35 -3.21 2.71 -1.93
CA CYS A 35 -2.43 1.68 -1.24
C CYS A 35 -1.08 2.20 -0.75
N PHE A 36 -0.36 2.95 -1.60
CA PHE A 36 0.93 3.56 -1.25
C PHE A 36 0.84 4.46 -0.03
N ASN A 37 -0.15 5.36 -0.01
CA ASN A 37 -0.33 6.30 1.11
C ASN A 37 -0.76 5.59 2.40
N ILE A 38 -1.67 4.61 2.32
CA ILE A 38 -2.07 3.82 3.49
C ILE A 38 -0.88 3.05 4.05
N ALA A 39 -0.11 2.37 3.20
CA ALA A 39 1.07 1.63 3.62
C ALA A 39 2.15 2.52 4.24
N ILE A 40 2.36 3.74 3.72
CA ILE A 40 3.23 4.73 4.35
C ILE A 40 2.72 5.11 5.74
N THR A 41 1.43 5.36 5.89
CA THR A 41 0.84 5.70 7.19
C THR A 41 1.05 4.56 8.18
N VAL A 42 0.82 3.31 7.77
CA VAL A 42 1.10 2.13 8.60
C VAL A 42 2.58 2.09 8.99
N PHE A 43 3.51 2.23 8.03
CA PHE A 43 4.95 2.25 8.33
C PHE A 43 5.30 3.32 9.38
N LYS A 44 4.76 4.54 9.23
CA LYS A 44 4.98 5.62 10.21
C LYS A 44 4.48 5.24 11.60
N CYS A 45 3.28 4.66 11.69
CA CYS A 45 2.69 4.25 12.95
C CYS A 45 3.55 3.17 13.64
N LEU A 46 4.00 2.16 12.88
CA LEU A 46 4.86 1.09 13.40
C LEU A 46 6.25 1.58 13.85
N ASN A 47 6.73 2.70 13.31
CA ASN A 47 8.01 3.32 13.70
C ASN A 47 7.84 4.46 14.72
N GLY A 48 6.65 4.66 15.29
CA GLY A 48 6.41 5.68 16.32
C GLY A 48 6.40 7.13 15.84
N VAL A 49 6.38 7.37 14.53
CA VAL A 49 6.32 8.73 13.92
C VAL A 49 4.90 9.06 13.43
N GLY A 50 3.99 8.08 13.45
CA GLY A 50 2.59 8.25 13.10
C GLY A 50 1.77 8.85 14.25
N PRO A 51 0.56 9.38 13.97
CA PRO A 51 -0.36 9.82 15.00
C PRO A 51 -0.72 8.66 15.95
N GLN A 52 -0.66 8.92 17.26
CA GLN A 52 -0.89 7.89 18.29
C GLN A 52 -2.22 7.15 18.13
N TYR A 53 -3.31 7.89 17.85
CA TYR A 53 -4.64 7.29 17.67
C TYR A 53 -4.72 6.32 16.48
N LEU A 54 -3.85 6.43 15.47
CA LEU A 54 -3.77 5.46 14.38
C LEU A 54 -2.89 4.27 14.74
N SER A 55 -1.80 4.51 15.47
CA SER A 55 -0.91 3.46 15.96
C SER A 55 -1.65 2.50 16.89
N GLU A 56 -2.51 3.00 17.77
CA GLU A 56 -3.33 2.19 18.69
C GLU A 56 -4.34 1.28 17.97
N LEU A 57 -4.66 1.56 16.71
CA LEU A 57 -5.54 0.71 15.89
C LEU A 57 -4.81 -0.46 15.23
N LEU A 58 -3.46 -0.47 15.28
CA LEU A 58 -2.63 -1.47 14.62
C LEU A 58 -2.04 -2.43 15.66
N ASN A 59 -2.36 -3.72 15.53
CA ASN A 59 -1.89 -4.74 16.44
C ASN A 59 -0.92 -5.69 15.73
N SER A 60 0.26 -5.91 16.31
CA SER A 60 1.24 -6.86 15.79
C SER A 60 0.71 -8.29 15.89
N TYR A 61 0.87 -9.07 14.81
CA TYR A 61 0.51 -10.47 14.80
C TYR A 61 1.56 -11.30 15.54
N VAL A 62 1.18 -11.90 16.67
CA VAL A 62 2.02 -12.81 17.45
C VAL A 62 1.40 -14.20 17.44
N PRO A 63 2.00 -15.19 16.73
CA PRO A 63 1.49 -16.55 16.73
C PRO A 63 1.78 -17.25 18.06
N ASN A 64 0.86 -18.11 18.51
CA ASN A 64 0.96 -18.86 19.77
C ASN A 64 2.08 -19.94 19.75
N ARG A 65 2.58 -20.28 18.56
CA ARG A 65 3.74 -21.18 18.37
C ARG A 65 4.78 -20.49 17.49
N SER A 66 6.05 -20.82 17.69
CA SER A 66 7.13 -20.32 16.83
C SER A 66 6.95 -20.84 15.40
N LEU A 67 6.52 -19.96 14.50
CA LEU A 67 6.29 -20.22 13.08
C LEU A 67 7.17 -19.31 12.25
N ARG A 68 7.48 -19.69 11.01
CA ARG A 68 8.26 -18.84 10.08
C ARG A 68 7.60 -17.47 9.85
N SER A 69 6.28 -17.37 9.99
CA SER A 69 5.51 -16.11 9.89
C SER A 69 5.74 -15.14 11.06
N MET A 70 6.32 -15.60 12.17
CA MET A 70 6.65 -14.74 13.31
C MET A 70 7.61 -13.61 12.93
N ASN A 71 8.52 -13.86 11.99
CA ASN A 71 9.53 -12.88 11.57
C ASN A 71 9.07 -12.02 10.38
N GLU A 72 7.77 -11.93 10.09
CA GLU A 72 7.26 -11.25 8.90
C GLU A 72 6.74 -9.83 9.15
N ASN A 73 6.75 -9.31 10.38
CA ASN A 73 6.14 -8.01 10.72
C ASN A 73 4.67 -7.91 10.24
N LEU A 74 3.89 -8.98 10.45
CA LEU A 74 2.47 -9.02 10.10
C LEU A 74 1.62 -8.28 11.13
N LEU A 75 0.46 -7.79 10.70
CA LEU A 75 -0.55 -7.17 11.55
C LEU A 75 -1.79 -8.04 11.67
N VAL A 76 -2.48 -7.96 12.81
CA VAL A 76 -3.80 -8.57 12.98
C VAL A 76 -4.81 -7.81 12.12
N ILE A 77 -5.64 -8.55 11.39
CA ILE A 77 -6.76 -8.01 10.63
C ILE A 77 -8.04 -8.25 11.44
N PRO A 78 -8.68 -7.21 12.00
CA PRO A 78 -9.95 -7.35 12.71
C PRO A 78 -11.04 -7.86 11.78
N THR A 79 -11.96 -8.67 12.31
CA THR A 79 -13.16 -9.08 11.56
C THR A 79 -14.21 -7.98 11.57
N THR A 80 -14.92 -7.83 10.46
CA THR A 80 -16.03 -6.88 10.36
C THR A 80 -17.13 -7.48 9.52
N ASN A 81 -18.38 -7.27 9.93
CA ASN A 81 -19.56 -7.75 9.20
C ASN A 81 -20.08 -6.73 8.17
N LEU A 82 -19.46 -5.54 8.10
CA LEU A 82 -19.85 -4.46 7.20
C LEU A 82 -18.79 -4.24 6.13
N LYS A 83 -19.21 -4.22 4.85
CA LYS A 83 -18.33 -3.85 3.72
C LYS A 83 -17.68 -2.47 3.88
N LEU A 84 -18.38 -1.53 4.54
CA LEU A 84 -17.81 -0.22 4.84
C LEU A 84 -16.69 -0.32 5.89
N GLY A 85 -16.85 -1.22 6.88
CA GLY A 85 -15.85 -1.48 7.91
C GLY A 85 -14.53 -2.00 7.34
N GLU A 86 -14.56 -2.74 6.24
CA GLU A 86 -13.33 -3.20 5.55
C GLU A 86 -12.45 -2.04 5.05
N ARG A 87 -13.06 -0.87 4.82
CA ARG A 87 -12.35 0.35 4.38
C ARG A 87 -11.79 1.17 5.54
N ALA A 88 -12.16 0.87 6.78
CA ALA A 88 -11.61 1.55 7.94
C ALA A 88 -10.10 1.30 8.04
N PHE A 89 -9.34 2.27 8.55
CA PHE A 89 -7.89 2.15 8.67
C PHE A 89 -7.46 0.94 9.51
N SER A 90 -8.20 0.63 10.58
CA SER A 90 -7.98 -0.54 11.45
C SER A 90 -8.09 -1.89 10.75
N VAL A 91 -8.76 -1.97 9.58
CA VAL A 91 -8.90 -3.20 8.79
C VAL A 91 -8.11 -3.08 7.48
N GLY A 92 -8.37 -2.04 6.70
CA GLY A 92 -7.74 -1.77 5.42
C GLY A 92 -6.23 -1.54 5.51
N GLY A 93 -5.75 -0.90 6.59
CA GLY A 93 -4.32 -0.72 6.85
C GLY A 93 -3.58 -2.06 6.97
N PRO A 94 -3.96 -2.90 7.95
CA PRO A 94 -3.43 -4.26 8.08
C PRO A 94 -3.58 -5.13 6.82
N MET A 95 -4.72 -5.06 6.12
CA MET A 95 -4.92 -5.80 4.87
C MET A 95 -3.90 -5.41 3.79
N ILE A 96 -3.71 -4.12 3.55
CA ILE A 96 -2.76 -3.63 2.55
C ILE A 96 -1.34 -3.99 2.98
N TRP A 97 -0.99 -3.73 4.25
CA TRP A 97 0.33 -4.02 4.81
C TRP A 97 0.69 -5.50 4.67
N ASN A 98 -0.19 -6.41 5.07
CA ASN A 98 0.05 -7.85 4.99
C ASN A 98 0.11 -8.38 3.56
N SER A 99 -0.45 -7.65 2.59
CA SER A 99 -0.35 -8.02 1.17
C SER A 99 1.01 -7.70 0.55
N LEU A 100 1.86 -6.93 1.25
CA LEU A 100 3.19 -6.54 0.78
C LEU A 100 4.21 -7.67 0.92
N GLU A 101 5.18 -7.71 0.02
CA GLU A 101 6.29 -8.65 0.11
C GLU A 101 7.12 -8.43 1.39
N SER A 102 7.66 -9.51 1.93
CA SER A 102 8.45 -9.51 3.18
C SER A 102 9.60 -8.49 3.13
N HIS A 103 10.31 -8.43 2.01
CA HIS A 103 11.45 -7.54 1.83
C HIS A 103 11.05 -6.05 1.85
N VAL A 104 9.83 -5.71 1.41
CA VAL A 104 9.29 -4.35 1.50
C VAL A 104 8.97 -4.01 2.94
N ARG A 105 8.23 -4.88 3.66
CA ARG A 105 7.88 -4.67 5.08
C ARG A 105 9.08 -4.56 6.01
N LYS A 106 10.18 -5.26 5.69
CA LYS A 106 11.44 -5.24 6.46
C LYS A 106 12.39 -4.12 6.05
N SER A 107 11.93 -3.15 5.25
CA SER A 107 12.77 -2.01 4.86
C SER A 107 13.25 -1.23 6.10
N PRO A 108 14.55 -0.91 6.22
CA PRO A 108 15.12 -0.33 7.44
C PRO A 108 14.82 1.16 7.60
N THR A 109 14.46 1.85 6.51
CA THR A 109 14.20 3.30 6.53
C THR A 109 12.98 3.64 5.70
N MET A 110 12.36 4.79 6.00
CA MET A 110 11.24 5.33 5.22
C MET A 110 11.61 5.52 3.74
N ALA A 111 12.84 5.94 3.44
CA ALA A 111 13.29 6.13 2.06
C ALA A 111 13.40 4.80 1.31
N ALA A 112 14.01 3.78 1.95
CA ALA A 112 14.08 2.43 1.39
C ALA A 112 12.68 1.84 1.17
N PHE A 113 11.79 1.99 2.17
CA PHE A 113 10.40 1.54 2.10
C PHE A 113 9.63 2.18 0.95
N LYS A 114 9.68 3.51 0.81
CA LYS A 114 9.00 4.22 -0.29
C LYS A 114 9.47 3.74 -1.66
N LYS A 115 10.78 3.49 -1.81
CA LYS A 115 11.37 3.00 -3.07
C LYS A 115 10.86 1.60 -3.39
N SER A 116 11.01 0.65 -2.46
CA SER A 116 10.62 -0.75 -2.66
C SER A 116 9.11 -0.90 -2.85
N LEU A 117 8.31 -0.20 -2.04
CA LEU A 117 6.85 -0.16 -2.17
C LEU A 117 6.41 0.39 -3.53
N LYS A 118 6.99 1.49 -4.01
CA LYS A 118 6.63 2.03 -5.33
C LYS A 118 6.91 1.02 -6.43
N THR A 119 8.03 0.30 -6.36
CA THR A 119 8.38 -0.75 -7.33
C THR A 119 7.39 -1.90 -7.29
N GLU A 120 7.03 -2.41 -6.11
CA GLU A 120 6.07 -3.51 -5.96
C GLU A 120 4.68 -3.12 -6.49
N LEU A 121 4.14 -1.97 -6.08
CA LEU A 121 2.82 -1.51 -6.51
C LEU A 121 2.80 -1.19 -8.00
N PHE A 122 3.91 -0.71 -8.57
CA PHE A 122 4.02 -0.52 -10.01
C PHE A 122 3.91 -1.87 -10.73
N LYS A 123 4.66 -2.90 -10.31
CA LYS A 123 4.56 -4.26 -10.88
C LYS A 123 3.13 -4.81 -10.77
N ARG A 124 2.46 -4.62 -9.64
CA ARG A 124 1.06 -5.05 -9.44
C ARG A 124 0.11 -4.44 -10.46
N SER A 125 0.32 -3.17 -10.81
CA SER A 125 -0.48 -2.46 -11.82
C SER A 125 -0.24 -2.90 -13.27
N LEU A 126 0.82 -3.67 -13.53
CA LEU A 126 1.17 -4.18 -14.87
C LEU A 126 0.61 -5.57 -15.16
N ASN A 127 0.19 -6.31 -14.12
CA ASN A 127 -0.29 -7.69 -14.23
C ASN A 127 -1.82 -7.78 -14.43
N HIS A 128 -2.47 -6.65 -14.70
CA HIS A 128 -3.91 -6.51 -15.00
C HIS A 128 -4.08 -5.73 -16.30
#